data_AF-A0A7W6AQA5-F1
#
_entry.id   AF-A0A7W6AQA5-F1
#
_cell.length_a   1.000
_cell.length_b   1.000
_cell.length_c   1.000
_cell.angle_alpha   90.00
_cell.angle_beta   90.00
_cell.angle_gamma   90.00
#
_symmetry.space_group_name_H-M   'P 1'
#
loop_
_entity.id
_entity.type
_entity.pdbx_description
1 polymer ?
#
loop_
_entity_poly.entity_id
_entity_poly.type
_entity_poly.pdbx_seq_one_letter_code
_entity_poly.pdbx_strand_id
1 'polypeptide(L)'
;MALRPSTTPRSPLAMAVLALLVASLGACKSDRVDTTGSIYPYDVRARHPFVLAEGSRTLDIFPTGPGHLDPRQSADLDAFLLEYRRYGRGQLAIDLPRGASPVVGAAAERTGAAIRRAAAENGVPNGAIAMAGYAAADPSLASPVRLSFQHMEAKVASACGLWPQDLGVSTPASNLRNEPSWNLGCATRSNIAAQIADPVDLVRGRPEGRIDTVRRTQVIDKLRQSKDPSTKWNQDGKAEVKTSSQ
;
A
#
# COMPACT_ATOMS: atom_id res chain seq x y z
N MET A 1 -9.03 78.67 -56.39
CA MET A 1 -8.69 78.82 -54.96
C MET A 1 -8.14 77.49 -54.49
N ALA A 2 -6.81 77.36 -54.36
CA ALA A 2 -6.13 76.09 -54.08
C ALA A 2 -5.80 75.98 -52.59
N LEU A 3 -6.22 74.88 -51.95
CA LEU A 3 -5.93 74.58 -50.54
C LEU A 3 -4.50 74.03 -50.43
N ARG A 4 -3.64 74.74 -49.69
CA ARG A 4 -2.31 74.27 -49.28
C ARG A 4 -2.44 73.34 -48.07
N PRO A 5 -1.80 72.16 -48.04
CA PRO A 5 -1.75 71.34 -46.84
C PRO A 5 -0.80 71.97 -45.81
N SER A 6 -1.31 72.20 -44.60
CA SER A 6 -0.54 72.63 -43.44
C SER A 6 0.29 71.45 -42.92
N THR A 7 1.60 71.45 -43.17
CA THR A 7 2.54 70.55 -42.49
C THR A 7 2.89 71.13 -41.13
N THR A 8 2.16 70.74 -40.08
CA THR A 8 2.56 70.99 -38.69
C THR A 8 3.75 70.07 -38.35
N PRO A 9 4.88 70.57 -37.84
CA PRO A 9 5.99 69.73 -37.43
C PRO A 9 5.55 68.89 -36.22
N ARG A 10 5.47 67.57 -36.40
CA ARG A 10 5.24 66.64 -35.28
C ARG A 10 6.46 66.72 -34.36
N SER A 11 6.25 67.19 -33.13
CA SER A 11 7.30 67.33 -32.12
C SER A 11 8.01 65.99 -31.91
N PRO A 12 9.36 65.96 -31.89
CA PRO A 12 10.13 64.72 -31.69
C PRO A 12 9.82 64.05 -30.35
N LEU A 13 9.35 64.82 -29.36
CA LEU A 13 8.85 64.33 -28.08
C LEU A 13 7.59 63.47 -28.20
N ALA A 14 6.66 63.83 -29.10
CA ALA A 14 5.44 63.06 -29.29
C ALA A 14 5.73 61.69 -29.94
N MET A 15 6.72 61.64 -30.84
CA MET A 15 7.19 60.39 -31.44
C MET A 15 7.94 59.52 -30.41
N ALA A 16 8.74 60.13 -29.51
CA ALA A 16 9.44 59.42 -28.46
C ALA A 16 8.49 58.82 -27.40
N VAL A 17 7.45 59.56 -27.00
CA VAL A 17 6.43 59.07 -26.07
C VAL A 17 5.63 57.92 -26.69
N LEU A 18 5.27 58.02 -27.97
CA LEU A 18 4.58 56.94 -28.67
C LEU A 18 5.47 55.70 -28.80
N ALA A 19 6.77 55.87 -29.08
CA ALA A 19 7.72 54.76 -29.12
C ALA A 19 7.90 54.08 -27.75
N LEU A 20 7.94 54.85 -26.66
CA LEU A 20 7.99 54.32 -25.29
C LEU A 20 6.70 53.57 -24.92
N LEU A 21 5.53 54.09 -25.32
CA LEU A 21 4.26 53.39 -25.13
C LEU A 21 4.22 52.08 -25.93
N VAL A 22 4.62 52.09 -27.19
CA VAL A 22 4.61 50.86 -28.01
C VAL A 22 5.63 49.85 -27.50
N ALA A 23 6.78 50.30 -26.99
CA ALA A 23 7.76 49.43 -26.34
C ALA A 23 7.23 48.82 -25.03
N SER A 24 6.41 49.54 -24.25
CA SER A 24 5.81 49.00 -23.03
C SER A 24 4.70 47.98 -23.30
N LEU A 25 4.07 48.00 -24.48
CA LEU A 25 3.12 46.95 -24.91
C LEU A 25 3.82 45.63 -25.32
N GLY A 26 5.12 45.65 -25.66
CA GLY A 26 5.88 44.46 -26.05
C GLY A 26 6.37 43.58 -24.88
N ALA A 27 6.31 44.09 -23.64
CA ALA A 27 6.80 43.38 -22.46
C ALA A 27 5.83 42.29 -21.95
N CYS A 28 4.61 42.22 -22.48
CA CYS A 28 3.63 41.18 -22.18
C CYS A 28 3.64 40.04 -23.20
N LYS A 29 4.82 39.60 -23.70
CA LYS A 29 4.93 38.23 -24.20
C LYS A 29 5.07 37.31 -22.99
N SER A 30 3.93 36.97 -22.38
CA SER A 30 3.85 35.74 -21.60
C SER A 30 4.00 34.62 -22.62
N ASP A 31 5.20 34.03 -22.73
CA ASP A 31 5.30 32.66 -23.23
C ASP A 31 4.45 31.83 -22.27
N ARG A 32 3.18 31.65 -22.64
CA ARG A 32 2.37 30.59 -22.06
C ARG A 32 3.07 29.34 -22.52
N VAL A 33 3.90 28.80 -21.64
CA VAL A 33 4.33 27.42 -21.76
C VAL A 33 3.03 26.63 -21.89
N ASP A 34 2.79 26.06 -23.06
CA ASP A 34 1.76 25.04 -23.26
C ASP A 34 2.19 23.80 -22.46
N THR A 35 2.08 23.87 -21.14
CA THR A 35 2.37 22.77 -20.22
C THR A 35 1.11 21.90 -20.09
N THR A 36 0.66 21.31 -21.19
CA THR A 36 -0.36 20.24 -21.17
C THR A 36 0.24 18.84 -21.12
N GLY A 37 1.54 18.73 -20.83
CA GLY A 37 2.22 17.45 -20.65
C GLY A 37 3.45 17.59 -19.75
N SER A 38 3.24 17.84 -18.46
CA SER A 38 4.34 17.69 -17.49
C SER A 38 4.84 16.24 -17.55
N ILE A 39 6.14 16.08 -17.84
CA ILE A 39 6.88 14.80 -17.81
C ILE A 39 7.05 14.30 -16.36
N TYR A 40 6.67 15.12 -15.37
CA TYR A 40 6.71 14.73 -13.97
C TYR A 40 5.57 13.74 -13.67
N PRO A 41 5.86 12.58 -13.07
CA PRO A 41 4.82 11.61 -12.73
C PRO A 41 3.93 12.19 -11.64
N TYR A 42 2.81 12.79 -12.04
CA TYR A 42 1.78 13.28 -11.14
C TYR A 42 1.01 12.13 -10.48
N ASP A 43 0.97 10.96 -11.15
CA ASP A 43 0.33 9.77 -10.61
C ASP A 43 1.20 9.12 -9.53
N VAL A 44 0.66 9.07 -8.32
CA VAL A 44 1.22 8.37 -7.16
C VAL A 44 1.49 6.89 -7.45
N ARG A 45 0.74 6.26 -8.37
CA ARG A 45 0.93 4.87 -8.79
C ARG A 45 2.21 4.70 -9.61
N ALA A 46 2.51 5.67 -10.48
CA ALA A 46 3.73 5.68 -11.27
C ALA A 46 4.95 6.02 -10.42
N ARG A 47 4.80 6.93 -9.45
CA ARG A 47 5.90 7.38 -8.58
C ARG A 47 6.28 6.38 -7.48
N HIS A 48 5.28 5.73 -6.91
CA HIS A 48 5.43 4.83 -5.77
C HIS A 48 4.86 3.44 -6.11
N PRO A 49 5.25 2.79 -7.22
CA PRO A 49 4.59 1.57 -7.68
C PRO A 49 4.63 0.46 -6.64
N PHE A 50 3.58 -0.36 -6.63
CA PHE A 50 3.61 -1.61 -5.88
C PHE A 50 4.52 -2.58 -6.58
N VAL A 51 5.40 -3.23 -5.82
CA VAL A 51 6.29 -4.29 -6.29
C VAL A 51 6.09 -5.52 -5.44
N LEU A 52 6.27 -6.67 -6.06
CA LEU A 52 6.31 -7.95 -5.37
C LEU A 52 7.70 -8.16 -4.82
N ALA A 53 7.80 -8.46 -3.53
CA ALA A 53 9.05 -8.80 -2.87
C ALA A 53 8.90 -10.10 -2.10
N GLU A 54 10.02 -10.79 -1.88
CA GLU A 54 10.10 -11.83 -0.87
C GLU A 54 10.26 -11.18 0.51
N GLY A 55 9.44 -11.63 1.45
CA GLY A 55 9.42 -11.20 2.83
C GLY A 55 9.44 -12.39 3.77
N SER A 56 9.74 -12.12 5.05
CA SER A 56 9.70 -13.13 6.10
C SER A 56 8.64 -12.78 7.15
N ARG A 57 7.83 -13.77 7.49
CA ARG A 57 6.85 -13.68 8.58
C ARG A 57 7.45 -14.37 9.80
N THR A 58 7.52 -13.68 10.93
CA THR A 58 8.11 -14.20 12.18
C THR A 58 7.13 -14.18 13.34
N LEU A 59 7.19 -15.20 14.20
CA LEU A 59 6.43 -15.27 15.44
C LEU A 59 7.34 -15.76 16.55
N ASP A 60 7.45 -14.98 17.61
CA ASP A 60 8.23 -15.34 18.79
C ASP A 60 7.28 -15.88 19.87
N ILE A 61 7.51 -17.12 20.29
CA ILE A 61 6.75 -17.81 21.35
C ILE A 61 7.64 -17.92 22.58
N PHE A 62 7.18 -17.42 23.72
CA PHE A 62 7.96 -17.44 24.96
C PHE A 62 7.73 -18.77 25.69
N PRO A 63 8.79 -19.59 25.91
CA PRO A 63 8.67 -20.84 26.61
C PRO A 63 8.10 -20.66 28.01
N THR A 64 7.14 -21.51 28.35
CA THR A 64 6.71 -21.66 29.73
C THR A 64 7.46 -22.84 30.36
N GLY A 65 7.66 -22.79 31.68
CA GLY A 65 8.32 -23.87 32.43
C GLY A 65 7.81 -25.28 32.05
N PRO A 66 6.50 -25.55 31.95
CA PRO A 66 5.98 -26.86 31.55
C PRO A 66 6.10 -27.21 30.05
N GLY A 67 6.30 -26.21 29.18
CA GLY A 67 6.15 -26.35 27.72
C GLY A 67 4.69 -26.28 27.23
N HIS A 68 3.81 -25.65 28.01
CA HIS A 68 2.46 -25.31 27.55
C HIS A 68 2.47 -23.97 26.81
N LEU A 69 1.62 -23.85 25.79
CA LEU A 69 1.33 -22.57 25.16
C LEU A 69 0.18 -21.92 25.93
N ASP A 70 0.34 -20.67 26.33
CA ASP A 70 -0.79 -19.93 26.89
C ASP A 70 -1.88 -19.71 25.82
N PRO A 71 -3.15 -19.44 26.20
CA PRO A 71 -4.24 -19.34 25.23
C PRO A 71 -4.00 -18.31 24.12
N ARG A 72 -3.29 -17.21 24.42
CA ARG A 72 -2.97 -16.19 23.43
C ARG A 72 -1.88 -16.68 22.48
N GLN A 73 -0.79 -17.26 22.99
CA GLN A 73 0.25 -17.85 22.14
C GLN A 73 -0.29 -18.99 21.27
N SER A 74 -1.23 -19.78 21.77
CA SER A 74 -1.91 -20.82 20.98
C SER A 74 -2.69 -20.21 19.82
N ALA A 75 -3.48 -19.17 20.07
CA ALA A 75 -4.23 -18.48 19.02
C ALA A 75 -3.32 -17.81 17.99
N ASP A 76 -2.22 -17.19 18.45
CA ASP A 76 -1.22 -16.57 17.57
C ASP A 76 -0.52 -17.64 16.71
N LEU A 77 -0.20 -18.80 17.29
CA LEU A 77 0.38 -19.94 16.58
C LEU A 77 -0.58 -20.50 15.53
N ASP A 78 -1.85 -20.72 15.87
CA ASP A 78 -2.85 -21.22 14.92
C ASP A 78 -3.04 -20.26 13.74
N ALA A 79 -3.12 -18.95 14.01
CA ALA A 79 -3.20 -17.93 12.97
C ALA A 79 -1.95 -17.93 12.07
N PHE A 80 -0.77 -18.06 12.67
CA PHE A 80 0.51 -18.11 11.95
C PHE A 80 0.64 -19.37 11.08
N LEU A 81 0.23 -20.53 11.59
CA LEU A 81 0.24 -21.79 10.84
C LEU A 81 -0.78 -21.80 9.70
N LEU A 82 -1.95 -21.18 9.90
CA LEU A 82 -2.93 -20.95 8.84
C LEU A 82 -2.35 -20.06 7.73
N GLU A 83 -1.64 -19.01 8.10
CA GLU A 83 -0.95 -18.10 7.17
C GLU A 83 0.15 -18.85 6.39
N TYR A 84 0.99 -19.62 7.08
CA TYR A 84 2.01 -20.47 6.46
C TYR A 84 1.41 -21.44 5.45
N ARG A 85 0.30 -22.10 5.79
CA ARG A 85 -0.36 -23.04 4.87
C ARG A 85 -0.96 -22.37 3.64
N ARG A 86 -1.36 -21.10 3.75
CA ARG A 86 -2.01 -20.37 2.66
C ARG A 86 -1.01 -19.66 1.75
N TYR A 87 0.02 -19.05 2.33
CA TYR A 87 0.94 -18.14 1.63
C TYR A 87 2.42 -18.47 1.84
N GLY A 88 2.73 -19.38 2.76
CA GLY A 88 4.09 -19.78 3.08
C GLY A 88 4.80 -20.44 1.90
N ARG A 89 6.08 -20.12 1.78
CA ARG A 89 7.02 -20.66 0.81
C ARG A 89 8.22 -21.24 1.54
N GLY A 90 8.71 -22.37 1.03
CA GLY A 90 9.83 -23.07 1.65
C GLY A 90 9.44 -23.71 2.99
N GLN A 91 10.43 -23.84 3.88
CA GLN A 91 10.27 -24.50 5.16
C GLN A 91 9.77 -23.55 6.24
N LEU A 92 8.97 -24.10 7.17
CA LEU A 92 8.70 -23.48 8.46
C LEU A 92 9.92 -23.70 9.35
N ALA A 93 10.69 -22.64 9.59
CA ALA A 93 11.80 -22.66 10.51
C ALA A 93 11.31 -22.47 11.95
N ILE A 94 11.80 -23.30 12.86
CA ILE A 94 11.58 -23.22 14.31
C ILE A 94 12.96 -23.17 14.96
N ASP A 95 13.34 -21.99 15.43
CA ASP A 95 14.63 -21.72 16.03
C ASP A 95 14.51 -21.72 17.56
N LEU A 96 15.25 -22.62 18.19
CA LEU A 96 15.31 -22.74 19.65
C LEU A 96 16.50 -21.99 20.24
N PRO A 97 16.34 -21.28 21.37
CA PRO A 97 17.45 -20.63 22.04
C PRO A 97 18.41 -21.64 22.66
N ARG A 98 19.71 -21.47 22.40
CA ARG A 98 20.81 -22.22 23.00
C ARG A 98 21.65 -21.33 23.92
N GLY A 99 22.32 -21.96 24.89
CA GLY A 99 23.20 -21.27 25.85
C GLY A 99 22.47 -20.70 27.08
N ALA A 100 21.16 -20.92 27.18
CA ALA A 100 20.39 -20.59 28.38
C ALA A 100 20.66 -21.60 29.52
N SER A 101 20.22 -21.28 30.74
CA SER A 101 20.31 -22.21 31.87
C SER A 101 19.60 -23.54 31.54
N PRO A 102 20.01 -24.68 32.15
CA PRO A 102 19.41 -25.98 31.85
C PRO A 102 17.87 -26.01 31.97
N VAL A 103 17.32 -25.25 32.91
CA VAL A 103 15.87 -25.13 33.11
C VAL A 103 15.19 -24.43 31.94
N VAL A 104 15.76 -23.32 31.47
CA VAL A 104 15.24 -22.54 30.34
C VAL A 104 15.39 -23.32 29.04
N GLY A 105 16.52 -23.99 28.83
CA GLY A 105 16.72 -24.88 27.68
C GLY A 105 15.69 -26.00 27.63
N ALA A 106 15.44 -26.69 28.75
CA ALA A 106 14.43 -27.75 28.83
C ALA A 106 12.99 -27.25 28.62
N ALA A 107 12.69 -26.00 29.01
CA ALA A 107 11.41 -25.37 28.73
C ALA A 107 11.25 -25.04 27.23
N ALA A 108 12.30 -24.52 26.60
CA ALA A 108 12.32 -24.22 25.16
C ALA A 108 12.15 -25.49 24.31
N GLU A 109 12.84 -26.58 24.66
CA GLU A 109 12.71 -27.87 23.96
C GLU A 109 11.29 -28.44 24.06
N ARG A 110 10.68 -28.40 25.26
CA ARG A 110 9.28 -28.83 25.44
C ARG A 110 8.30 -27.98 24.67
N THR A 111 8.52 -26.66 24.65
CA THR A 111 7.72 -25.70 23.87
C THR A 111 7.87 -25.95 22.37
N GLY A 112 9.09 -26.16 21.87
CA GLY A 112 9.35 -26.53 20.49
C GLY A 112 8.66 -27.84 20.09
N ALA A 113 8.65 -28.84 20.98
CA ALA A 113 7.89 -30.08 20.75
C ALA A 113 6.38 -29.85 20.71
N ALA A 114 5.84 -28.95 21.55
CA ALA A 114 4.43 -28.57 21.52
C ALA A 114 4.06 -27.84 20.22
N ILE A 115 4.89 -26.89 19.79
CA ILE A 115 4.73 -26.18 18.51
C ILE A 115 4.73 -27.15 17.34
N ARG A 116 5.66 -28.12 17.30
CA ARG A 116 5.72 -29.12 16.24
C ARG A 116 4.46 -29.99 16.18
N ARG A 117 3.89 -30.36 17.33
CA ARG A 117 2.61 -31.08 17.40
C ARG A 117 1.46 -30.22 16.86
N ALA A 118 1.35 -28.97 17.32
CA ALA A 118 0.33 -28.04 16.84
C ALA A 118 0.45 -27.77 15.33
N ALA A 119 1.68 -27.70 14.79
CA ALA A 119 1.93 -27.59 13.36
C ALA A 119 1.40 -28.80 12.59
N ALA A 120 1.68 -30.02 13.08
CA ALA A 120 1.16 -31.25 12.48
C ALA A 120 -0.37 -31.32 12.53
N GLU A 121 -0.99 -30.95 13.66
CA GLU A 121 -2.45 -30.88 13.83
C GLU A 121 -3.09 -29.86 12.88
N ASN A 122 -2.41 -28.75 12.61
CA ASN A 122 -2.84 -27.74 11.64
C ASN A 122 -2.58 -28.14 10.18
N GLY A 123 -1.97 -29.30 9.91
CA GLY A 123 -1.74 -29.83 8.57
C GLY A 123 -0.41 -29.42 7.93
N VAL A 124 0.58 -28.99 8.73
CA VAL A 124 1.96 -28.77 8.24
C VAL A 124 2.69 -30.11 8.17
N PRO A 125 3.19 -30.52 6.99
CA PRO A 125 3.90 -31.79 6.86
C PRO A 125 5.26 -31.72 7.57
N ASN A 126 5.67 -32.81 8.22
CA ASN A 126 6.94 -32.87 8.97
C ASN A 126 8.17 -32.52 8.11
N GLY A 127 8.17 -32.89 6.83
CA GLY A 127 9.27 -32.57 5.90
C GLY A 127 9.39 -31.09 5.53
N ALA A 128 8.38 -30.28 5.85
CA ALA A 128 8.41 -28.84 5.66
C ALA A 128 8.87 -28.08 6.91
N ILE A 129 9.10 -28.77 8.03
CA ILE A 129 9.56 -28.15 9.28
C ILE A 129 11.07 -28.30 9.38
N ALA A 130 11.78 -27.18 9.51
CA ALA A 130 13.19 -27.14 9.87
C ALA A 130 13.32 -26.67 11.32
N MET A 131 14.02 -27.44 12.15
CA MET A 131 14.37 -27.02 13.49
C MET A 131 15.86 -26.70 13.53
N ALA A 132 16.18 -25.51 14.02
CA ALA A 132 17.55 -25.11 14.28
C ALA A 132 17.62 -24.45 15.66
N GLY A 133 18.81 -24.03 16.05
CA GLY A 133 18.95 -23.27 17.28
C GLY A 133 19.90 -22.11 17.11
N TYR A 134 19.64 -21.04 17.86
CA TYR A 134 20.37 -19.79 17.83
C TYR A 134 21.00 -19.52 19.19
N ALA A 135 22.10 -18.76 19.23
CA ALA A 135 22.70 -18.36 20.50
C ALA A 135 21.86 -17.24 21.13
N ALA A 136 21.36 -17.46 22.35
CA ALA A 136 20.69 -16.41 23.10
C ALA A 136 21.67 -15.27 23.37
N ALA A 137 21.32 -14.03 22.96
CA ALA A 137 22.18 -12.86 23.11
C ALA A 137 22.46 -12.54 24.59
N ASP A 138 21.47 -12.73 25.44
CA ASP A 138 21.58 -12.60 26.89
C ASP A 138 20.83 -13.77 27.56
N PRO A 139 21.55 -14.72 28.19
CA PRO A 139 20.94 -15.86 28.90
C PRO A 139 20.06 -15.48 30.10
N SER A 140 20.15 -14.23 30.59
CA SER A 140 19.31 -13.72 31.69
C SER A 140 17.96 -13.21 31.21
N LEU A 141 17.80 -12.95 29.91
CA LEU A 141 16.55 -12.49 29.32
C LEU A 141 15.69 -13.67 28.84
N ALA A 142 14.37 -13.44 28.78
CA ALA A 142 13.42 -14.40 28.25
C ALA A 142 13.70 -14.63 26.75
N SER A 143 14.29 -15.78 26.43
CA SER A 143 14.64 -16.16 25.07
C SER A 143 13.48 -16.92 24.42
N PRO A 144 12.85 -16.39 23.35
CA PRO A 144 11.71 -17.04 22.70
C PRO A 144 12.13 -18.22 21.80
N VAL A 145 11.21 -19.13 21.53
CA VAL A 145 11.26 -19.99 20.33
C VAL A 145 10.76 -19.16 19.16
N ARG A 146 11.60 -18.99 18.14
CA ARG A 146 11.27 -18.17 16.97
C ARG A 146 10.78 -19.05 15.83
N LEU A 147 9.58 -18.77 15.35
CA LEU A 147 9.06 -19.35 14.13
C LEU A 147 9.27 -18.37 12.98
N SER A 148 9.64 -18.87 11.81
CA SER A 148 9.67 -18.05 10.61
C SER A 148 9.38 -18.84 9.34
N PHE A 149 8.83 -18.15 8.34
CA PHE A 149 8.71 -18.68 6.98
C PHE A 149 8.81 -17.53 5.97
N GLN A 150 9.14 -17.88 4.73
CA GLN A 150 9.19 -16.93 3.63
C GLN A 150 7.81 -16.81 2.98
N HIS A 151 7.41 -15.61 2.57
CA HIS A 151 6.20 -15.39 1.79
C HIS A 151 6.43 -14.28 0.77
N MET A 152 5.49 -14.15 -0.16
CA MET A 152 5.46 -12.92 -0.98
C MET A 152 4.74 -11.84 -0.23
N GLU A 153 5.20 -10.61 -0.40
CA GLU A 153 4.52 -9.42 0.06
C GLU A 153 4.52 -8.33 -1.00
N ALA A 154 3.58 -7.39 -0.87
CA ALA A 154 3.59 -6.18 -1.64
C ALA A 154 4.42 -5.13 -0.89
N LYS A 155 5.29 -4.42 -1.61
CA LYS A 155 6.04 -3.26 -1.10
C LYS A 155 5.93 -2.10 -2.06
N VAL A 156 6.24 -0.90 -1.57
CA VAL A 156 6.44 0.26 -2.42
C VAL A 156 7.90 0.29 -2.87
N ALA A 157 8.14 0.45 -4.18
CA ALA A 157 9.50 0.42 -4.72
C ALA A 157 10.39 1.57 -4.24
N SER A 158 9.79 2.73 -4.00
CA SER A 158 10.49 3.93 -3.54
C SER A 158 10.57 3.99 -2.02
N ALA A 159 11.69 4.45 -1.47
CA ALA A 159 11.76 4.82 -0.06
C ALA A 159 10.86 6.03 0.23
N CYS A 160 10.04 5.93 1.27
CA CYS A 160 9.27 7.08 1.78
C CYS A 160 10.17 8.00 2.61
N GLY A 161 9.77 9.27 2.74
CA GLY A 161 10.51 10.27 3.51
C GLY A 161 11.60 11.00 2.72
N LEU A 162 11.60 10.85 1.38
CA LEU A 162 12.49 11.58 0.49
C LEU A 162 11.87 12.93 0.12
N TRP A 163 12.56 14.03 0.41
CA TRP A 163 12.09 15.38 0.06
C TRP A 163 13.08 16.04 -0.90
N PRO A 164 13.06 15.70 -2.21
CA PRO A 164 13.99 16.28 -3.19
C PRO A 164 13.78 17.78 -3.43
N GLN A 165 12.61 18.29 -3.04
CA GLN A 165 12.23 19.69 -3.11
C GLN A 165 11.67 20.10 -1.74
N ASP A 166 11.96 21.33 -1.34
CA ASP A 166 11.35 21.94 -0.16
C ASP A 166 9.83 22.09 -0.40
N LEU A 167 9.02 21.84 0.64
CA LEU A 167 7.57 22.01 0.60
C LEU A 167 7.12 23.46 0.78
N GLY A 168 8.01 24.30 1.30
CA GLY A 168 7.84 25.74 1.39
C GLY A 168 8.28 26.45 0.11
N VAL A 169 8.74 27.69 0.27
CA VAL A 169 9.20 28.51 -0.84
C VAL A 169 10.62 28.08 -1.21
N SER A 170 10.74 27.37 -2.34
CA SER A 170 12.03 27.03 -2.94
C SER A 170 12.30 27.93 -4.15
N THR A 171 12.32 27.38 -5.35
CA THR A 171 12.58 28.15 -6.58
C THR A 171 11.28 28.58 -7.24
N PRO A 172 11.23 29.73 -7.95
CA PRO A 172 10.04 30.11 -8.73
C PRO A 172 9.60 28.98 -9.69
N ALA A 173 10.56 28.25 -10.27
CA ALA A 173 10.29 27.14 -11.17
C ALA A 173 9.63 25.93 -10.49
N SER A 174 9.87 25.70 -9.19
CA SER A 174 9.25 24.64 -8.37
C SER A 174 7.97 25.09 -7.67
N ASN A 175 7.89 26.35 -7.26
CA ASN A 175 6.75 26.89 -6.53
C ASN A 175 5.54 27.17 -7.47
N LEU A 176 5.80 27.51 -8.73
CA LEU A 176 4.75 27.87 -9.70
C LEU A 176 4.22 26.67 -10.50
N ARG A 177 4.84 25.50 -10.35
CA ARG A 177 4.34 24.25 -10.95
C ARG A 177 3.34 23.64 -9.98
N ASN A 178 2.06 23.63 -10.38
CA ASN A 178 0.95 23.05 -9.63
C ASN A 178 1.04 21.51 -9.59
N GLU A 179 2.12 20.98 -9.03
CA GLU A 179 2.47 19.57 -9.01
C GLU A 179 2.46 19.04 -7.57
N PRO A 180 2.00 17.78 -7.37
CA PRO A 180 2.04 17.17 -6.05
C PRO A 180 3.48 16.92 -5.60
N SER A 181 3.77 17.19 -4.33
CA SER A 181 5.08 16.92 -3.72
C SER A 181 5.49 15.46 -3.89
N TRP A 182 6.81 15.20 -4.01
CA TRP A 182 7.33 13.86 -4.32
C TRP A 182 6.79 12.78 -3.37
N ASN A 183 6.80 13.02 -2.05
CA ASN A 183 6.34 12.04 -1.05
C ASN A 183 4.82 11.83 -0.99
N LEU A 184 4.03 12.62 -1.74
CA LEU A 184 2.57 12.50 -1.69
C LEU A 184 2.14 11.08 -2.06
N GLY A 185 1.39 10.45 -1.15
CA GLY A 185 0.85 9.10 -1.35
C GLY A 185 1.81 7.96 -1.01
N CYS A 186 3.10 8.19 -0.72
CA CYS A 186 4.02 7.11 -0.37
C CYS A 186 3.54 6.34 0.88
N ALA A 187 3.19 7.05 1.96
CA ALA A 187 2.69 6.43 3.19
C ALA A 187 1.38 5.67 2.98
N THR A 188 0.43 6.27 2.23
CA THR A 188 -0.84 5.61 1.89
C THR A 188 -0.61 4.32 1.12
N ARG A 189 0.31 4.33 0.14
CA ARG A 189 0.64 3.14 -0.63
C ARG A 189 1.35 2.10 0.21
N SER A 190 2.29 2.47 1.07
CA SER A 190 2.91 1.52 2.01
C SER A 190 1.89 0.87 2.94
N ASN A 191 0.92 1.63 3.44
CA ASN A 191 -0.17 1.10 4.26
C ASN A 191 -1.09 0.15 3.48
N ILE A 192 -1.39 0.47 2.22
CA ILE A 192 -2.16 -0.44 1.35
C ILE A 192 -1.34 -1.72 1.11
N ALA A 193 -0.06 -1.59 0.79
CA ALA A 193 0.83 -2.72 0.54
C ALA A 193 0.88 -3.70 1.73
N ALA A 194 0.93 -3.16 2.96
CA ALA A 194 0.91 -3.95 4.20
C ALA A 194 -0.45 -4.64 4.48
N GLN A 195 -1.55 -4.16 3.90
CA GLN A 195 -2.90 -4.72 4.08
C GLN A 195 -3.27 -5.74 2.99
N ILE A 196 -2.46 -5.87 1.94
CA ILE A 196 -2.74 -6.81 0.85
C ILE A 196 -2.51 -8.23 1.33
N ALA A 197 -3.59 -9.01 1.38
CA ALA A 197 -3.55 -10.40 1.82
C ALA A 197 -2.83 -11.33 0.83
N ASP A 198 -3.04 -11.13 -0.48
CA ASP A 198 -2.35 -11.89 -1.54
C ASP A 198 -1.74 -10.90 -2.54
N PRO A 199 -0.41 -10.74 -2.54
CA PRO A 199 0.23 -9.73 -3.38
C PRO A 199 0.17 -10.10 -4.87
N VAL A 200 -0.02 -11.38 -5.22
CA VAL A 200 -0.11 -11.82 -6.62
C VAL A 200 -1.32 -11.21 -7.33
N ASP A 201 -2.38 -10.88 -6.58
CA ASP A 201 -3.58 -10.23 -7.08
C ASP A 201 -3.29 -8.82 -7.66
N LEU A 202 -2.15 -8.20 -7.34
CA LEU A 202 -1.70 -6.94 -7.96
C LEU A 202 -1.17 -7.10 -9.39
N VAL A 203 -0.66 -8.27 -9.74
CA VAL A 203 -0.05 -8.54 -11.05
C VAL A 203 -1.04 -9.24 -11.98
N ARG A 204 -1.87 -10.12 -11.42
CA ARG A 204 -2.88 -10.86 -12.18
C ARG A 204 -4.14 -11.03 -11.35
N GLY A 205 -5.29 -10.89 -12.01
CA GLY A 205 -6.56 -11.26 -11.38
C GLY A 205 -6.62 -12.76 -11.08
N ARG A 206 -7.46 -13.12 -10.11
CA ARG A 206 -7.85 -14.52 -9.90
C ARG A 206 -8.63 -15.02 -11.11
N PRO A 207 -8.48 -16.30 -11.50
CA PRO A 207 -9.30 -16.86 -12.55
C PRO A 207 -10.77 -16.78 -12.15
N GLU A 208 -11.63 -16.42 -13.10
CA GLU A 208 -13.06 -16.41 -12.87
C GLU A 208 -13.56 -17.82 -12.55
N GLY A 209 -14.39 -17.94 -11.53
CA GLY A 209 -15.05 -19.20 -11.18
C GLY A 209 -16.09 -19.59 -12.23
N ARG A 210 -16.67 -20.78 -12.07
CA ARG A 210 -17.81 -21.19 -12.89
C ARG A 210 -18.95 -20.19 -12.71
N ILE A 211 -19.59 -19.82 -13.81
CA ILE A 211 -20.81 -19.02 -13.82
C ILE A 211 -21.86 -19.70 -12.93
N ASP A 212 -22.48 -18.92 -12.03
CA ASP A 212 -23.71 -19.32 -11.36
C ASP A 212 -24.86 -19.32 -12.38
N THR A 213 -25.08 -20.48 -13.00
CA THR A 213 -26.10 -20.66 -14.04
C THR A 213 -27.50 -20.43 -13.49
N VAL A 214 -27.76 -20.83 -12.24
CA VAL A 214 -29.07 -20.68 -11.59
C VAL A 214 -29.40 -19.21 -11.43
N ARG A 215 -28.48 -18.43 -10.84
CA ARG A 215 -28.70 -17.00 -10.62
C ARG A 215 -28.79 -16.25 -11.95
N ARG A 216 -27.93 -16.55 -12.92
CA ARG A 216 -28.00 -15.88 -14.23
C ARG A 216 -29.32 -16.15 -14.95
N THR A 217 -29.76 -17.40 -15.01
CA THR A 217 -31.03 -17.74 -15.67
C THR A 217 -32.21 -17.06 -14.98
N GLN A 218 -32.26 -17.06 -13.63
CA GLN A 218 -33.31 -16.37 -12.89
C GLN A 218 -33.34 -14.86 -13.14
N VAL A 219 -32.17 -14.21 -13.19
CA VAL A 219 -32.07 -12.77 -13.50
C VAL A 219 -32.58 -12.50 -14.92
N ILE A 220 -32.18 -13.31 -15.90
CA ILE A 220 -32.60 -13.18 -17.29
C ILE A 220 -34.12 -13.36 -17.43
N ASP A 221 -34.70 -14.37 -16.77
CA ASP A 221 -36.14 -14.63 -16.85
C ASP A 221 -36.97 -13.54 -16.18
N LYS A 222 -36.50 -12.97 -15.06
CA LYS A 222 -37.15 -11.80 -14.44
C LYS A 222 -37.12 -10.59 -15.36
N LEU A 223 -35.98 -10.30 -15.99
CA LEU A 223 -35.86 -9.19 -16.95
C LEU A 223 -36.80 -9.38 -18.14
N ARG A 224 -36.94 -10.60 -18.69
CA ARG A 224 -37.89 -10.92 -19.77
C ARG A 224 -39.35 -10.71 -19.38
N GLN A 225 -39.68 -10.91 -18.11
CA GLN A 225 -41.02 -10.72 -17.56
C GLN A 225 -41.27 -9.28 -17.06
N SER A 226 -40.35 -8.34 -17.30
CA SER A 226 -40.38 -6.98 -16.77
C SER A 226 -40.45 -6.94 -15.23
N LYS A 227 -39.84 -7.91 -14.56
CA LYS A 227 -39.73 -8.01 -13.10
C LYS A 227 -38.34 -7.58 -12.64
N ASP A 228 -38.26 -6.92 -11.48
CA ASP A 228 -36.98 -6.50 -10.89
C ASP A 228 -36.11 -7.73 -10.49
N PRO A 229 -34.89 -7.86 -11.04
CA PRO A 229 -33.96 -8.93 -10.69
C PRO A 229 -33.22 -8.71 -9.37
N SER A 230 -33.39 -7.57 -8.69
CA SER A 230 -32.70 -7.24 -7.46
C SER A 230 -32.99 -8.23 -6.31
N THR A 231 -32.03 -8.36 -5.40
CA THR A 231 -32.23 -9.10 -4.15
C THR A 231 -33.12 -8.27 -3.23
N LYS A 232 -34.26 -8.82 -2.78
CA LYS A 232 -35.05 -8.21 -1.71
C LYS A 232 -34.33 -8.40 -0.39
N TRP A 233 -33.79 -7.31 0.14
CA TRP A 233 -33.23 -7.28 1.49
C TRP A 233 -34.37 -7.07 2.48
N ASN A 234 -34.56 -8.01 3.40
CA ASN A 234 -35.43 -7.77 4.54
C ASN A 234 -34.72 -6.74 5.42
N GLN A 235 -35.26 -5.53 5.46
CA GLN A 235 -34.81 -4.50 6.39
C GLN A 235 -35.36 -4.89 7.77
N ASP A 236 -34.49 -5.26 8.71
CA ASP A 236 -34.88 -5.61 10.09
C ASP A 236 -35.31 -4.37 10.91
N GLY A 237 -35.96 -3.38 10.27
CA GLY A 237 -36.47 -2.15 10.89
C GLY A 237 -35.42 -1.21 11.51
N LYS A 238 -34.15 -1.59 11.58
CA LYS A 238 -33.09 -0.83 12.27
C LYS A 238 -32.31 0.16 11.39
N ALA A 239 -32.55 0.15 10.08
CA ALA A 239 -31.85 1.02 9.12
C ALA A 239 -32.83 1.92 8.33
N GLU A 240 -33.91 2.38 8.97
CA GLU A 240 -34.75 3.42 8.39
C GLU A 240 -34.03 4.78 8.53
N VAL A 241 -33.20 5.10 7.55
CA VAL A 241 -32.68 6.47 7.40
C VAL A 241 -33.87 7.33 6.97
N LYS A 242 -34.44 8.08 7.91
CA LYS A 242 -35.45 9.10 7.61
C LYS A 242 -34.85 10.10 6.62
N THR A 243 -35.25 10.02 5.36
CA THR A 243 -35.06 11.10 4.42
C THR A 243 -35.99 12.24 4.84
N SER A 244 -35.43 13.24 5.54
CA SER A 244 -36.10 14.51 5.74
C SER A 244 -36.10 15.27 4.41
N SER A 245 -37.21 15.22 3.69
CA SER A 245 -37.53 16.20 2.66
C SER A 245 -37.80 17.54 3.34
N GLN A 246 -36.94 18.53 3.07
CA GLN A 246 -37.30 19.95 3.06
C GLN A 246 -37.30 20.42 1.60
#